data_AF-A0A258V4W3-F1
#
_entry.id   AF-A0A258V4W3-F1
#
_cell.length_a   1.000
_cell.length_b   1.000
_cell.length_c   1.000
_cell.angle_alpha   90.00
_cell.angle_beta   90.00
_cell.angle_gamma   90.00
#
_symmetry.space_group_name_H-M   'P 1'
#
loop_
_entity.id
_entity.type
_entity.pdbx_description
1 polymer ?
#
loop_
_entity_poly.entity_id
_entity_poly.type
_entity_poly.pdbx_seq_one_letter_code
_entity_poly.pdbx_strand_id
1 'polypeptide(L)' 'FLDVFRSSDKIPDVVEEVIATGGVEVLWLQLGISHPEAELKAEKAGIKVISNRCLIIEHKRWF' A
#
# COMPACT_ATOMS: atom_id res chain seq x y z
N PHE A 1 2.80 4.98 8.17
CA PHE A 1 1.70 5.01 7.17
C PHE A 1 2.24 5.62 5.90
N LEU A 2 2.13 4.93 4.76
CA LEU A 2 2.55 5.41 3.44
C LEU A 2 1.37 5.30 2.47
N ASP A 3 1.02 6.43 1.83
CA ASP A 3 -0.02 6.50 0.81
C ASP A 3 0.61 6.57 -0.59
N VAL A 4 0.26 5.63 -1.46
CA VAL A 4 0.96 5.37 -2.72
C VAL A 4 0.08 5.74 -3.92
N PHE A 5 0.53 6.76 -4.65
CA PHE A 5 0.00 7.20 -5.94
C PHE A 5 0.97 6.81 -7.08
N ARG A 6 1.30 5.52 -7.17
CA ARG A 6 2.16 4.96 -8.22
C ARG A 6 1.41 3.87 -8.97
N SER A 7 1.71 3.70 -10.25
CA SER A 7 1.09 2.65 -11.05
C SER A 7 1.41 1.26 -10.49
N SER A 8 0.52 0.30 -10.72
CA SER A 8 0.62 -1.07 -10.17
C SER A 8 1.95 -1.76 -10.52
N ASP A 9 2.53 -1.47 -11.69
CA ASP A 9 3.83 -2.02 -12.13
C ASP A 9 5.03 -1.54 -11.29
N LYS A 10 4.87 -0.44 -10.54
CA LYS A 10 5.90 0.12 -9.66
C LYS A 10 5.77 -0.30 -8.21
N ILE A 11 4.71 -1.02 -7.85
CA ILE A 11 4.47 -1.45 -6.47
C ILE A 11 5.53 -2.42 -5.95
N PRO A 12 6.10 -3.35 -6.74
CA PRO A 12 7.22 -4.17 -6.28
C PRO A 12 8.40 -3.33 -5.78
N ASP A 13 8.83 -2.33 -6.54
CA ASP A 13 9.94 -1.44 -6.17
C ASP A 13 9.64 -0.65 -4.88
N VAL A 14 8.42 -0.13 -4.75
CA VAL A 14 7.97 0.57 -3.54
C VAL A 14 8.00 -0.36 -2.32
N VAL A 15 7.56 -1.61 -2.47
CA VAL A 15 7.56 -2.58 -1.37
C VAL A 15 8.99 -2.90 -0.93
N GLU A 16 9.95 -3.06 -1.85
CA GLU A 16 11.35 -3.25 -1.48
C GLU A 16 11.90 -2.08 -0.68
N GLU A 17 11.66 -0.85 -1.16
CA GLU A 17 12.14 0.37 -0.50
C GLU A 17 11.54 0.52 0.90
N VAL A 18 10.25 0.22 1.03
CA VAL A 18 9.53 0.27 2.32
C VAL A 18 10.08 -0.75 3.31
N ILE A 19 10.30 -1.99 2.87
CA ILE A 19 10.87 -3.05 3.72
C ILE A 19 12.30 -2.70 4.15
N ALA A 20 13.12 -2.19 3.22
CA ALA A 20 14.51 -1.83 3.48
C ALA A 20 14.63 -0.62 4.43
N THR A 21 13.78 0.39 4.26
CA THR A 21 13.80 1.60 5.09
C THR A 21 13.21 1.33 6.48
N GLY A 22 12.18 0.48 6.55
CA GLY A 22 11.43 0.23 7.79
C GLY A 22 10.58 1.41 8.24
N GLY A 23 9.90 1.26 9.38
CA GLY A 23 9.09 2.31 10.01
C GLY A 23 7.70 2.55 9.37
N VAL A 24 7.36 1.81 8.32
CA VAL A 24 6.02 1.85 7.71
C VAL A 24 5.17 0.71 8.25
N GLU A 25 4.18 1.04 9.07
CA GLU A 25 3.25 0.04 9.62
C GLU A 25 2.09 -0.30 8.67
N VAL A 26 1.73 0.65 7.79
CA VAL A 26 0.59 0.57 6.88
C VAL A 26 1.01 1.10 5.51
N LEU A 27 0.80 0.29 4.49
CA LEU A 27 0.94 0.61 3.08
C LEU A 27 -0.46 0.74 2.46
N TRP A 28 -0.79 1.92 1.94
CA TRP A 28 -2.08 2.23 1.34
C TRP A 28 -1.92 2.44 -0.17
N LEU A 29 -2.58 1.63 -0.99
CA LEU A 29 -2.62 1.76 -2.44
C LEU A 29 -3.95 2.38 -2.86
N GLN A 30 -3.87 3.50 -3.57
CA GLN A 30 -5.05 4.25 -4.02
C GLN A 30 -5.90 3.45 -5.01
N LEU A 31 -7.08 3.99 -5.35
CA LEU A 31 -8.00 3.36 -6.30
C LEU A 31 -7.31 3.02 -7.63
N GLY A 32 -7.60 1.83 -8.15
CA GLY A 32 -7.02 1.29 -9.37
C GLY A 32 -5.60 0.74 -9.20
N ILE A 33 -5.01 0.81 -8.01
CA ILE A 33 -3.66 0.33 -7.73
C ILE A 33 -3.74 -0.94 -6.86
N SER A 34 -3.17 -2.01 -7.39
CA SER A 34 -3.07 -3.32 -6.73
C SER A 34 -1.99 -4.15 -7.41
N HIS A 35 -1.22 -4.92 -6.63
CA HIS A 35 -0.23 -5.87 -7.13
C HIS A 35 -0.11 -7.06 -6.16
N PRO A 36 -0.87 -8.16 -6.36
CA PRO A 36 -1.04 -9.23 -5.37
C PRO A 36 0.25 -9.80 -4.80
N GLU A 37 1.27 -10.02 -5.64
CA GLU A 37 2.55 -10.58 -5.18
C GLU A 37 3.34 -9.62 -4.28
N ALA A 38 3.26 -8.31 -4.54
CA ALA A 38 3.96 -7.29 -3.78
C ALA A 38 3.22 -7.00 -2.47
N GLU A 39 1.89 -7.01 -2.50
CA GLU A 39 1.03 -6.94 -1.32
C GLU A 39 1.37 -8.09 -0.35
N LEU A 40 1.42 -9.34 -0.85
CA LEU A 40 1.79 -10.49 -0.05
C LEU A 40 3.21 -10.37 0.54
N LYS A 41 4.15 -9.81 -0.21
CA LYS A 41 5.51 -9.58 0.28
C LYS A 41 5.54 -8.56 1.43
N ALA A 42 4.80 -7.46 1.31
CA ALA A 42 4.68 -6.46 2.36
C ALA A 42 4.00 -7.04 3.62
N GLU A 43 2.94 -7.84 3.47
CA GLU A 43 2.28 -8.52 4.58
C GLU A 43 3.20 -9.48 5.32
N LYS A 44 4.01 -10.27 4.59
CA LYS A 44 5.03 -11.16 5.17
C LYS A 44 6.12 -10.39 5.93
N ALA A 45 6.38 -9.14 5.56
CA ALA A 45 7.27 -8.24 6.28
C ALA A 45 6.61 -7.56 7.49
N GLY A 46 5.35 -7.88 7.80
CA GLY A 46 4.60 -7.32 8.93
C GLY A 46 3.93 -5.98 8.66
N ILE A 47 3.90 -5.53 7.39
CA ILE A 47 3.26 -4.28 6.98
C ILE A 47 1.79 -4.58 6.66
N LYS A 48 0.86 -3.80 7.23
CA LYS A 48 -0.56 -3.91 6.88
C LYS A 48 -0.78 -3.29 5.51
N VAL A 49 -1.41 -4.02 4.60
CA VAL A 49 -1.66 -3.53 3.24
C VAL A 49 -3.15 -3.24 3.05
N ILE A 50 -3.45 -2.07 2.49
CA ILE A 50 -4.80 -1.68 2.09
C ILE A 50 -4.74 -1.29 0.62
N SER A 51 -5.35 -2.10 -0.24
CA SER A 51 -5.22 -1.97 -1.69
C SER A 51 -6.50 -1.51 -2.35
N ASN A 52 -6.40 -0.75 -3.44
CA ASN A 52 -7.53 -0.30 -4.25
C ASN A 52 -8.60 0.45 -3.44
N ARG A 53 -8.18 1.38 -2.57
CA ARG A 53 -9.09 2.22 -1.76
C ARG A 53 -8.68 3.67 -1.82
N CYS A 54 -9.63 4.60 -1.84
CA CYS A 54 -9.34 6.03 -1.79
C CYS A 54 -9.67 6.62 -0.43
N LEU A 55 -8.72 7.34 0.16
CA LEU A 55 -8.88 7.94 1.49
C LEU A 55 -10.10 8.85 1.60
N ILE A 56 -10.41 9.67 0.59
CA ILE A 56 -11.56 10.59 0.66
C ILE A 56 -12.89 9.83 0.64
N ILE A 57 -12.97 8.74 -0.13
CA ILE A 57 -14.18 7.91 -0.21
C ILE A 57 -14.38 7.17 1.10
N GLU A 58 -13.31 6.59 1.64
CA GLU A 58 -13.37 5.93 2.94
C GLU A 58 -13.70 6.95 4.03
N HIS A 59 -13.02 8.10 4.10
CA HIS A 59 -13.34 9.11 5.11
C HIS A 59 -14.82 9.48 5.10
N LYS A 60 -15.41 9.78 3.93
CA LYS A 60 -16.85 10.09 3.81
C LYS A 60 -17.78 8.93 4.15
N ARG A 61 -17.31 7.69 4.05
CA ARG A 61 -18.10 6.49 4.38
C ARG A 61 -18.19 6.27 5.89
N TRP A 62 -17.15 6.65 6.62
CA TRP A 62 -17.01 6.35 8.05
C TRP A 62 -17.16 7.58 8.96
N PHE A 63 -17.08 8.80 8.44
CA PHE A 63 -17.20 10.07 9.15
C PHE A 63 -18.10 11.06 8.40
#